data_AF-A0A7X8EMX8-F1
#
_entry.id   AF-A0A7X8EMX8-F1
#
_cell.length_a   1.000
_cell.length_b   1.000
_cell.length_c   1.000
_cell.angle_alpha   90.00
_cell.angle_beta   90.00
_cell.angle_gamma   90.00
#
_symmetry.space_group_name_H-M   'P 1'
#
loop_
_entity.id
_entity.type
_entity.pdbx_description
1 polymer ?
#
loop_
_entity_poly.entity_id
_entity_poly.type
_entity_poly.pdbx_seq_one_letter_code
_entity_poly.pdbx_strand_id
1 'polypeptide(L)'
;MIFELMSRGAIARLPDDMAISGLPDCPSPKVLLLLPYNRYLAGTVHMKRYERWTLGKLGTGESGEIFLYEGKERTLSLGEVGKVTIPAEAVSQLRDSLLGQMPPPGEHMPSVLILRGILGEDHFLLEGDFFQNEEAFIEALEKDGTAKMAYWAIRLALFRNDYEAVSRVKTWIKSAADVFEGASQTPRAWFSLTDLPGKKDAEEMGSLTFSLDDLQRMNSQSSRPVVLYSKSGYLILSDVGMEGPESVFRVWMFLPIPLWNEMRERRKLSIREIVMASWGFIDGQEAEREQDRYAASAIREPRTA
;
A
#
# COMPACT_ATOMS: atom_id res chain seq x y z
N MET A 1 -7.71 -11.81 -18.66
CA MET A 1 -6.38 -12.43 -18.79
C MET A 1 -6.42 -13.88 -18.36
N ILE A 2 -5.74 -14.77 -19.08
CA ILE A 2 -5.70 -16.21 -18.79
C ILE A 2 -4.26 -16.66 -18.55
N PHE A 3 -4.05 -17.47 -17.52
CA PHE A 3 -2.76 -18.05 -17.13
C PHE A 3 -2.89 -19.55 -16.90
N GLU A 4 -1.77 -20.26 -17.01
CA GLU A 4 -1.61 -21.67 -16.60
C GLU A 4 -0.51 -21.81 -15.56
N LEU A 5 -0.75 -22.62 -14.52
CA LEU A 5 0.28 -22.95 -13.53
C LEU A 5 1.19 -24.05 -14.06
N MET A 6 2.47 -23.72 -14.23
CA MET A 6 3.50 -24.65 -14.69
C MET A 6 4.02 -25.54 -13.55
N SER A 7 4.57 -26.71 -13.88
CA SER A 7 5.06 -27.68 -12.88
C SER A 7 6.17 -27.15 -11.95
N ARG A 8 6.86 -26.07 -12.34
CA ARG A 8 7.89 -25.40 -11.53
C ARG A 8 7.34 -24.27 -10.64
N GLY A 9 6.03 -24.06 -10.61
CA GLY A 9 5.37 -23.02 -9.82
C GLY A 9 5.25 -21.65 -10.52
N ALA A 10 5.92 -21.45 -11.66
CA ALA A 10 5.72 -20.26 -12.49
C ALA A 10 4.34 -20.28 -13.17
N ILE A 11 3.83 -19.10 -13.52
CA ILE A 11 2.61 -18.97 -14.35
C ILE A 11 2.98 -18.56 -15.78
N ALA A 12 2.32 -19.15 -16.76
CA ALA A 12 2.47 -18.81 -18.17
C ALA A 12 1.19 -18.11 -18.66
N ARG A 13 1.33 -16.98 -19.36
CA ARG A 13 0.19 -16.27 -19.97
C ARG A 13 -0.28 -17.03 -21.20
N LEU A 14 -1.58 -17.28 -21.27
CA LEU A 14 -2.27 -17.88 -22.42
C LEU A 14 -2.99 -16.79 -23.24
N PRO A 15 -3.41 -17.08 -24.49
CA PRO A 15 -4.22 -16.16 -25.28
C PRO A 15 -5.52 -15.79 -24.55
N ASP A 16 -5.86 -14.49 -24.52
CA ASP A 16 -6.99 -13.97 -23.76
C ASP A 16 -8.36 -14.37 -24.34
N ASP A 17 -8.40 -14.76 -25.62
CA ASP A 17 -9.57 -15.22 -26.38
C ASP A 17 -9.77 -16.75 -26.35
N MET A 18 -8.93 -17.47 -25.60
CA MET A 18 -9.03 -18.92 -25.47
C MET A 18 -10.38 -19.33 -24.87
N ALA A 19 -11.15 -20.12 -25.62
CA ALA A 19 -12.42 -20.68 -25.15
C ALA A 19 -12.16 -21.81 -24.14
N ILE A 20 -12.63 -21.63 -22.90
CA ILE A 20 -12.47 -22.62 -21.82
C ILE A 20 -13.84 -23.22 -21.52
N SER A 21 -14.03 -24.48 -21.95
CA SER A 21 -15.28 -25.20 -21.72
C SER A 21 -15.54 -25.42 -20.23
N GLY A 22 -16.78 -25.18 -19.79
CA GLY A 22 -17.22 -25.42 -18.41
C GLY A 22 -16.81 -24.34 -17.40
N LEU A 23 -16.27 -23.21 -17.85
CA LEU A 23 -16.04 -22.04 -16.99
C LEU A 23 -17.35 -21.28 -16.77
N PRO A 24 -17.70 -20.87 -15.54
CA PRO A 24 -18.92 -20.08 -15.32
C PRO A 24 -18.80 -18.69 -15.96
N ASP A 25 -19.95 -18.11 -16.29
CA ASP A 25 -20.04 -16.70 -16.67
C ASP A 25 -19.55 -15.84 -15.50
N CYS A 26 -18.53 -15.02 -15.77
CA CYS A 26 -17.99 -14.11 -14.77
C CYS A 26 -18.03 -12.68 -15.31
N PRO A 27 -18.39 -11.69 -14.48
CA PRO A 27 -18.31 -10.30 -14.88
C PRO A 27 -16.85 -9.91 -15.21
N SER A 28 -16.69 -9.02 -16.18
CA SER A 28 -15.42 -8.34 -16.47
C SER A 28 -15.20 -7.23 -15.41
N PRO A 29 -13.96 -6.98 -14.96
CA PRO A 29 -12.68 -7.59 -15.36
C PRO A 29 -12.40 -8.96 -14.73
N LYS A 30 -11.59 -9.78 -15.43
CA LYS A 30 -11.38 -11.21 -15.13
C LYS A 30 -9.91 -11.62 -15.31
N VAL A 31 -9.32 -12.19 -14.27
CA VAL A 31 -8.05 -12.93 -14.32
C VAL A 31 -8.34 -14.39 -14.03
N LEU A 32 -7.79 -15.30 -14.83
CA LEU A 32 -7.99 -16.74 -14.67
C LEU A 32 -6.65 -17.45 -14.59
N LEU A 33 -6.50 -18.33 -13.62
CA LEU A 33 -5.40 -19.28 -13.52
C LEU A 33 -5.95 -20.70 -13.65
N LEU A 34 -5.51 -21.41 -14.69
CA LEU A 34 -5.75 -22.83 -14.87
C LEU A 34 -4.84 -23.64 -13.96
N LEU A 35 -5.46 -24.56 -13.23
CA LEU A 35 -4.81 -25.43 -12.25
C LEU A 35 -4.96 -26.89 -12.71
N PRO A 36 -4.07 -27.79 -12.25
CA PRO A 36 -4.22 -29.22 -12.47
C PRO A 36 -5.60 -29.76 -12.04
N TYR A 37 -6.01 -30.88 -12.64
CA TYR A 37 -7.25 -31.60 -12.31
C TYR A 37 -8.55 -30.84 -12.61
N ASN A 38 -8.57 -30.12 -13.74
CA ASN A 38 -9.72 -29.34 -14.22
C ASN A 38 -10.20 -28.32 -13.18
N ARG A 39 -9.24 -27.71 -12.46
CA ARG A 39 -9.49 -26.66 -11.47
C ARG A 39 -9.13 -25.30 -12.07
N TYR A 40 -9.76 -24.27 -11.54
CA TYR A 40 -9.43 -22.90 -11.91
C TYR A 40 -9.46 -22.00 -10.69
N LEU A 41 -8.66 -20.96 -10.73
CA LEU A 41 -8.73 -19.83 -9.82
C LEU A 41 -9.11 -18.59 -10.62
N ALA A 42 -10.24 -17.98 -10.29
CA ALA A 42 -10.74 -16.78 -10.96
C ALA A 42 -10.64 -15.57 -10.02
N GLY A 43 -9.94 -14.54 -10.47
CA GLY A 43 -9.95 -13.20 -9.90
C GLY A 43 -10.97 -12.36 -10.64
N THR A 44 -11.89 -11.76 -9.89
CA THR A 44 -12.95 -10.88 -10.41
C THR A 44 -13.06 -9.65 -9.54
N VAL A 45 -13.72 -8.62 -10.05
CA VAL A 45 -13.98 -7.40 -9.28
C VAL A 45 -15.41 -7.41 -8.79
N HIS A 46 -15.57 -7.26 -7.49
CA HIS A 46 -16.86 -7.14 -6.83
C HIS A 46 -17.05 -5.72 -6.29
N MET A 47 -18.30 -5.23 -6.32
CA MET A 47 -18.69 -3.90 -5.83
C MET A 47 -17.74 -2.78 -6.30
N LYS A 48 -17.39 -2.80 -7.60
CA LYS A 48 -16.53 -1.85 -8.33
C LYS A 48 -15.06 -1.76 -7.89
N ARG A 49 -14.67 -2.21 -6.69
CA ARG A 49 -13.31 -1.96 -6.16
C ARG A 49 -12.71 -3.09 -5.30
N TYR A 50 -13.42 -4.19 -5.09
CA TYR A 50 -12.92 -5.29 -4.27
C TYR A 50 -12.47 -6.46 -5.13
N GLU A 51 -11.23 -6.91 -4.91
CA GLU A 51 -10.77 -8.19 -5.45
C GLU A 51 -11.56 -9.34 -4.84
N ARG A 52 -12.09 -10.22 -5.68
CA ARG A 52 -12.70 -11.47 -5.27
C ARG A 52 -12.03 -12.63 -5.98
N TRP A 53 -11.48 -13.56 -5.21
CA TRP A 53 -10.80 -14.75 -5.72
C TRP A 53 -11.62 -16.00 -5.43
N THR A 54 -11.89 -16.79 -6.47
CA THR A 54 -12.75 -17.98 -6.39
C THR A 54 -12.05 -19.18 -6.98
N LEU A 55 -11.92 -20.25 -6.19
CA LEU A 55 -11.45 -21.56 -6.62
C LEU A 55 -12.65 -22.40 -7.05
N GLY A 56 -12.62 -22.97 -8.24
CA GLY A 56 -13.70 -23.83 -8.73
C GLY A 56 -13.22 -25.01 -9.56
N LYS A 57 -14.19 -25.86 -9.93
CA LYS A 57 -14.00 -27.01 -10.83
C LYS A 57 -14.76 -26.78 -12.13
N LEU A 58 -14.07 -26.97 -13.25
CA LEU A 58 -14.66 -26.78 -14.57
C LEU A 58 -15.82 -27.77 -14.78
N GLY A 59 -16.94 -27.26 -15.27
CA GLY A 59 -18.12 -28.04 -15.66
C GLY A 59 -19.01 -28.54 -14.52
N THR A 60 -18.68 -28.29 -13.25
CA THR A 60 -19.52 -28.73 -12.11
C THR A 60 -20.32 -27.61 -11.45
N GLY A 61 -19.95 -26.34 -11.68
CA GLY A 61 -20.55 -25.19 -10.99
C GLY A 61 -20.13 -25.04 -9.52
N GLU A 62 -19.33 -25.96 -8.99
CA GLU A 62 -18.81 -25.89 -7.63
C GLU A 62 -17.69 -24.85 -7.55
N SER A 63 -17.83 -23.93 -6.59
CA SER A 63 -16.83 -22.89 -6.36
C SER A 63 -16.83 -22.43 -4.90
N GLY A 64 -15.67 -21.95 -4.44
CA GLY A 64 -15.47 -21.43 -3.09
C GLY A 64 -14.54 -20.22 -3.10
N GLU A 65 -14.85 -19.24 -2.26
CA GLU A 65 -14.01 -18.05 -2.11
C GLU A 65 -12.70 -18.38 -1.41
N ILE A 66 -11.62 -17.75 -1.88
CA ILE A 66 -10.31 -17.80 -1.26
C ILE A 66 -9.71 -16.39 -1.18
N PHE A 67 -8.66 -16.24 -0.39
CA PHE A 67 -7.91 -15.00 -0.27
C PHE A 67 -6.48 -15.20 -0.76
N LEU A 68 -6.02 -14.27 -1.58
CA LEU A 68 -4.63 -14.12 -1.99
C LEU A 68 -4.03 -12.93 -1.24
N TYR A 69 -2.86 -13.11 -0.64
CA TYR A 69 -2.15 -12.06 0.08
C TYR A 69 -0.87 -11.71 -0.65
N GLU A 70 -0.57 -10.42 -0.73
CA GLU A 70 0.65 -9.91 -1.37
C GLU A 70 1.90 -10.57 -0.80
N GLY A 71 2.82 -10.99 -1.68
CA GLY A 71 4.11 -11.55 -1.27
C GLY A 71 4.02 -12.85 -0.45
N LYS A 72 2.86 -13.50 -0.40
CA LYS A 72 2.66 -14.77 0.31
C LYS A 72 2.22 -15.86 -0.65
N GLU A 73 2.88 -17.01 -0.54
CA GLU A 73 2.42 -18.20 -1.24
C GLU A 73 1.05 -18.66 -0.75
N ARG A 74 0.32 -19.35 -1.62
CA ARG A 74 -1.01 -19.88 -1.31
C ARG A 74 -1.08 -21.36 -1.64
N THR A 75 -1.26 -22.19 -0.62
CA THR A 75 -1.56 -23.61 -0.79
C THR A 75 -3.08 -23.82 -0.87
N LEU A 76 -3.53 -24.38 -1.98
CA LEU A 76 -4.93 -24.71 -2.28
C LEU A 76 -5.16 -26.21 -2.09
N SER A 77 -6.21 -26.56 -1.35
CA SER A 77 -6.68 -27.95 -1.25
C SER A 77 -7.63 -28.24 -2.41
N LEU A 78 -7.35 -29.28 -3.20
CA LEU A 78 -8.18 -29.69 -4.34
C LEU A 78 -9.13 -30.84 -3.99
N GLY A 79 -9.34 -31.09 -2.69
CA GLY A 79 -10.08 -32.23 -2.16
C GLY A 79 -9.18 -33.46 -2.04
N GLU A 80 -9.71 -34.63 -2.40
CA GLU A 80 -8.98 -35.91 -2.35
C GLU A 80 -7.83 -36.00 -3.38
N VAL A 81 -7.84 -35.11 -4.38
CA VAL A 81 -6.90 -35.12 -5.50
C VAL A 81 -5.52 -34.54 -5.13
N GLY A 82 -5.43 -33.83 -4.00
CA GLY A 82 -4.17 -33.32 -3.45
C GLY A 82 -4.17 -31.81 -3.21
N LYS A 83 -2.97 -31.25 -3.11
CA LYS A 83 -2.73 -29.82 -2.86
C LYS A 83 -1.90 -29.22 -3.99
N VAL A 84 -2.16 -27.95 -4.28
CA VAL A 84 -1.35 -27.15 -5.21
C VAL A 84 -0.89 -25.89 -4.49
N THR A 85 0.40 -25.59 -4.60
CA THR A 85 0.97 -24.36 -4.02
C THR A 85 1.26 -23.37 -5.13
N ILE A 86 0.70 -22.18 -5.00
CA ILE A 86 0.97 -21.02 -5.85
C ILE A 86 2.07 -20.21 -5.14
N PRO A 87 3.27 -20.07 -5.72
CA PRO A 87 4.35 -19.29 -5.13
C PRO A 87 3.98 -17.82 -4.94
N ALA A 88 4.67 -17.13 -4.01
CA ALA A 88 4.44 -15.73 -3.70
C ALA A 88 4.51 -14.81 -4.94
N GLU A 89 5.50 -15.02 -5.81
CA GLU A 89 5.67 -14.24 -7.06
C GLU A 89 4.48 -14.40 -8.01
N ALA A 90 3.97 -15.63 -8.16
CA ALA A 90 2.80 -15.91 -8.98
C ALA A 90 1.53 -15.28 -8.37
N VAL A 91 1.40 -15.29 -7.04
CA VAL A 91 0.31 -14.60 -6.35
C VAL A 91 0.35 -13.10 -6.62
N SER A 92 1.51 -12.45 -6.47
CA SER A 92 1.69 -11.02 -6.77
C SER A 92 1.33 -10.71 -8.22
N GLN A 93 1.84 -11.48 -9.18
CA GLN A 93 1.56 -11.29 -10.60
C GLN A 93 0.07 -11.41 -10.96
N LEU A 94 -0.65 -12.36 -10.36
CA LEU A 94 -2.09 -12.53 -10.57
C LEU A 94 -2.89 -11.34 -10.03
N ARG A 95 -2.51 -10.85 -8.84
CA ARG A 95 -3.14 -9.67 -8.23
C ARG A 95 -2.87 -8.42 -9.04
N ASP A 96 -1.62 -8.18 -9.44
CA ASP A 96 -1.25 -7.06 -10.30
C ASP A 96 -2.00 -7.08 -11.64
N SER A 97 -2.18 -8.28 -12.22
CA SER A 97 -2.95 -8.44 -13.45
C SER A 97 -4.44 -8.08 -13.27
N LEU A 98 -5.00 -8.26 -12.08
CA LEU A 98 -6.39 -7.92 -11.77
C LEU A 98 -6.53 -6.43 -11.43
N LEU A 99 -5.62 -5.90 -10.62
CA LEU A 99 -5.54 -4.48 -10.27
C LEU A 99 -5.33 -3.61 -11.51
N GLY A 100 -4.47 -4.04 -12.44
CA GLY A 100 -4.19 -3.36 -13.70
C GLY A 100 -5.36 -3.34 -14.69
N GLN A 101 -6.51 -3.91 -14.34
CA GLN A 101 -7.78 -3.80 -15.09
C GLN A 101 -8.81 -2.92 -14.37
N MET A 102 -8.46 -2.33 -13.22
CA MET A 102 -9.32 -1.48 -12.41
C MET A 102 -8.81 -0.03 -12.41
N PRO A 103 -9.72 0.95 -12.25
CA PRO A 103 -9.30 2.31 -11.97
C PRO A 103 -8.71 2.39 -10.55
N PRO A 104 -7.83 3.36 -10.26
CA PRO A 104 -7.32 3.57 -8.92
C PRO A 104 -8.45 3.83 -7.92
N PRO A 105 -8.38 3.29 -6.70
CA PRO A 105 -9.43 3.46 -5.71
C PRO A 105 -9.49 4.89 -5.18
N GLY A 106 -10.59 5.23 -4.51
CA GLY A 106 -10.87 6.59 -4.03
C GLY A 106 -11.43 7.52 -5.09
N GLU A 107 -11.84 8.71 -4.65
CA GLU A 107 -12.46 9.72 -5.50
C GLU A 107 -11.51 10.87 -5.76
N HIS A 108 -11.45 11.32 -7.01
CA HIS A 108 -10.59 12.41 -7.42
C HIS A 108 -10.94 13.71 -6.68
N MET A 109 -12.22 14.11 -6.69
CA MET A 109 -12.61 15.46 -6.29
C MET A 109 -12.37 15.81 -4.81
N PRO A 110 -12.75 14.96 -3.85
CA PRO A 110 -12.38 15.17 -2.45
C PRO A 110 -10.87 15.24 -2.24
N SER A 111 -10.11 14.42 -2.97
CA SER A 111 -8.65 14.32 -2.84
C SER A 111 -7.96 15.61 -3.30
N VAL A 112 -8.37 16.16 -4.44
CA VAL A 112 -7.80 17.42 -4.96
C VAL A 112 -8.14 18.60 -4.05
N LEU A 113 -9.37 18.67 -3.51
CA LEU A 113 -9.75 19.74 -2.57
C LEU A 113 -8.87 19.76 -1.32
N ILE A 114 -8.57 18.59 -0.76
CA ILE A 114 -7.66 18.48 0.40
C ILE A 114 -6.25 18.87 -0.01
N LEU A 115 -5.74 18.34 -1.12
CA LEU A 115 -4.40 18.65 -1.61
C LEU A 115 -4.21 20.16 -1.85
N ARG A 116 -5.21 20.82 -2.44
CA ARG A 116 -5.25 22.28 -2.60
C ARG A 116 -5.10 23.00 -1.26
N GLY A 117 -5.84 22.59 -0.23
CA GLY A 117 -5.74 23.18 1.12
C GLY A 117 -4.39 22.94 1.79
N ILE A 118 -3.60 21.97 1.31
CA ILE A 118 -2.27 21.65 1.81
C ILE A 118 -1.20 22.47 1.06
N LEU A 119 -1.24 22.47 -0.28
CA LEU A 119 -0.25 23.14 -1.15
C LEU A 119 -0.40 24.67 -1.17
N GLY A 120 -1.60 25.19 -0.90
CA GLY A 120 -1.92 26.62 -1.01
C GLY A 120 -2.47 26.99 -2.40
N GLU A 121 -3.19 28.10 -2.49
CA GLU A 121 -3.96 28.46 -3.69
C GLU A 121 -3.11 28.87 -4.90
N ASP A 122 -1.87 29.30 -4.67
CA ASP A 122 -0.94 29.77 -5.71
C ASP A 122 -0.19 28.63 -6.43
N HIS A 123 -0.49 27.37 -6.10
CA HIS A 123 0.20 26.23 -6.70
C HIS A 123 -0.26 25.98 -8.15
N PHE A 124 0.68 25.79 -9.09
CA PHE A 124 0.38 25.67 -10.54
C PHE A 124 -0.61 24.56 -10.90
N LEU A 125 -0.66 23.49 -10.09
CA LEU A 125 -1.61 22.38 -10.25
C LEU A 125 -3.09 22.80 -10.07
N LEU A 126 -3.33 24.03 -9.60
CA LEU A 126 -4.65 24.56 -9.27
C LEU A 126 -5.13 25.63 -10.24
N GLU A 127 -4.34 25.96 -11.28
CA GLU A 127 -4.72 26.94 -12.30
C GLU A 127 -5.52 26.29 -13.44
N GLY A 128 -6.70 26.81 -13.75
CA GLY A 128 -7.51 26.39 -14.92
C GLY A 128 -8.43 25.17 -14.69
N ASP A 129 -8.86 24.54 -15.79
CA ASP A 129 -9.86 23.46 -15.79
C ASP A 129 -9.31 22.08 -15.39
N PHE A 130 -8.01 21.96 -15.06
CA PHE A 130 -7.38 20.70 -14.61
C PHE A 130 -8.08 20.12 -13.39
N PHE A 131 -8.59 20.99 -12.52
CA PHE A 131 -9.27 20.61 -11.28
C PHE A 131 -10.48 19.69 -11.52
N GLN A 132 -11.20 19.79 -12.65
CA GLN A 132 -12.35 18.93 -12.94
C GLN A 132 -12.01 17.74 -13.85
N ASN A 133 -10.84 17.77 -14.49
CA ASN A 133 -10.39 16.73 -15.40
C ASN A 133 -9.29 15.88 -14.75
N GLU A 134 -9.68 14.72 -14.22
CA GLU A 134 -8.79 13.78 -13.53
C GLU A 134 -7.57 13.38 -14.39
N GLU A 135 -7.75 13.11 -15.68
CA GLU A 135 -6.65 12.71 -16.56
C GLU A 135 -5.63 13.84 -16.72
N ALA A 136 -6.11 15.05 -16.98
CA ALA A 136 -5.24 16.21 -17.16
C ALA A 136 -4.56 16.63 -15.83
N PHE A 137 -5.22 16.44 -14.69
CA PHE A 137 -4.63 16.64 -13.38
C PHE A 137 -3.50 15.64 -13.09
N ILE A 138 -3.73 14.35 -13.38
CA ILE A 138 -2.70 13.31 -13.21
C ILE A 138 -1.50 13.59 -14.10
N GLU A 139 -1.69 14.00 -15.35
CA GLU A 139 -0.59 14.39 -16.24
C GLU A 139 0.21 15.57 -15.70
N ALA A 140 -0.46 16.55 -15.09
CA ALA A 140 0.23 17.69 -14.47
C ALA A 140 1.04 17.28 -13.22
N LEU A 141 0.55 16.30 -12.44
CA LEU A 141 1.25 15.77 -11.26
C LEU A 141 2.58 15.09 -11.61
N GLU A 142 2.76 14.55 -12.82
CA GLU A 142 4.04 13.96 -13.24
C GLU A 142 5.21 14.95 -13.22
N LYS A 143 4.93 16.26 -13.17
CA LYS A 143 5.94 17.33 -13.06
C LYS A 143 6.37 17.61 -11.61
N ASP A 144 5.63 17.10 -10.63
CA ASP A 144 5.85 17.32 -9.21
C ASP A 144 5.63 16.00 -8.44
N GLY A 145 6.72 15.24 -8.26
CA GLY A 145 6.67 13.94 -7.60
C GLY A 145 6.16 14.01 -6.15
N THR A 146 6.47 15.09 -5.43
CA THR A 146 6.02 15.28 -4.05
C THR A 146 4.50 15.49 -4.00
N ALA A 147 3.96 16.33 -4.90
CA ALA A 147 2.51 16.51 -5.03
C ALA A 147 1.81 15.24 -5.51
N LYS A 148 2.42 14.48 -6.43
CA LYS A 148 1.91 13.18 -6.91
C LYS A 148 1.77 12.17 -5.77
N MET A 149 2.83 11.99 -4.99
CA MET A 149 2.80 11.10 -3.82
C MET A 149 1.72 11.54 -2.81
N ALA A 150 1.63 12.83 -2.52
CA ALA A 150 0.64 13.37 -1.59
C ALA A 150 -0.79 13.16 -2.10
N TYR A 151 -1.03 13.40 -3.39
CA TYR A 151 -2.33 13.18 -4.03
C TYR A 151 -2.81 11.74 -3.83
N TRP A 152 -1.98 10.76 -4.18
CA TRP A 152 -2.34 9.35 -4.06
C TRP A 152 -2.51 8.92 -2.61
N ALA A 153 -1.66 9.39 -1.70
CA ALA A 153 -1.80 9.11 -0.28
C ALA A 153 -3.12 9.61 0.30
N ILE A 154 -3.51 10.84 -0.03
CA ILE A 154 -4.81 11.41 0.38
C ILE A 154 -5.95 10.58 -0.20
N ARG A 155 -5.89 10.25 -1.50
CA ARG A 155 -6.96 9.51 -2.18
C ARG A 155 -7.17 8.11 -1.60
N LEU A 156 -6.10 7.38 -1.34
CA LEU A 156 -6.16 6.06 -0.70
C LEU A 156 -6.62 6.16 0.75
N ALA A 157 -6.14 7.15 1.49
CA ALA A 157 -6.56 7.39 2.87
C ALA A 157 -8.07 7.62 2.96
N LEU A 158 -8.63 8.48 2.11
CA LEU A 158 -10.07 8.71 2.04
C LEU A 158 -10.85 7.46 1.66
N PHE A 159 -10.36 6.68 0.69
CA PHE A 159 -10.99 5.41 0.31
C PHE A 159 -11.05 4.42 1.48
N ARG A 160 -10.03 4.41 2.33
CA ARG A 160 -9.91 3.55 3.52
C ARG A 160 -10.59 4.14 4.76
N ASN A 161 -11.14 5.35 4.69
CA ASN A 161 -11.61 6.14 5.83
C ASN A 161 -10.53 6.39 6.91
N ASP A 162 -9.26 6.46 6.51
CA ASP A 162 -8.12 6.77 7.39
C ASP A 162 -7.83 8.29 7.37
N TYR A 163 -8.58 9.05 8.15
CA TYR A 163 -8.37 10.50 8.26
C TYR A 163 -7.07 10.87 8.98
N GLU A 164 -6.49 9.96 9.77
CA GLU A 164 -5.20 10.17 10.41
C GLU A 164 -4.07 10.19 9.37
N ALA A 165 -4.12 9.32 8.36
CA ALA A 165 -3.21 9.36 7.22
C ALA A 165 -3.24 10.71 6.50
N VAL A 166 -4.43 11.29 6.29
CA VAL A 166 -4.55 12.63 5.69
C VAL A 166 -3.84 13.69 6.55
N SER A 167 -3.97 13.61 7.87
CA SER A 167 -3.28 14.51 8.81
C SER A 167 -1.75 14.35 8.77
N ARG A 168 -1.27 13.10 8.66
CA ARG A 168 0.15 12.79 8.48
C ARG A 168 0.71 13.37 7.18
N VAL A 169 0.02 13.16 6.05
CA VAL A 169 0.41 13.73 4.74
C VAL A 169 0.42 15.26 4.80
N LYS A 170 -0.59 15.88 5.42
CA LYS A 170 -0.61 17.33 5.63
C LYS A 170 0.60 17.82 6.44
N THR A 171 0.95 17.11 7.50
CA THR A 171 2.11 17.46 8.35
C THR A 171 3.42 17.31 7.57
N TRP A 172 3.54 16.24 6.79
CA TRP A 172 4.68 16.04 5.90
C TRP A 172 4.84 17.20 4.92
N ILE A 173 3.81 17.53 4.15
CA ILE A 173 3.93 18.56 3.11
C ILE A 173 4.16 19.95 3.72
N LYS A 174 3.51 20.29 4.83
CA LYS A 174 3.67 21.63 5.45
C LYS A 174 4.99 21.84 6.18
N SER A 175 5.58 20.78 6.73
CA SER A 175 6.75 20.90 7.63
C SER A 175 8.03 20.34 7.03
N ALA A 176 7.93 19.41 6.08
CA ALA A 176 9.05 18.57 5.66
C ALA A 176 8.98 18.08 4.19
N ALA A 177 8.26 18.77 3.29
CA ALA A 177 8.10 18.34 1.89
C ALA A 177 9.44 18.03 1.21
N ASP A 178 10.40 18.95 1.34
CA ASP A 178 11.72 18.94 0.70
C ASP A 178 12.79 18.17 1.49
N VAL A 179 12.49 17.74 2.73
CA VAL A 179 13.48 17.10 3.61
C VAL A 179 13.96 15.75 3.06
N PHE A 180 13.07 15.06 2.35
CA PHE A 180 13.33 13.72 1.85
C PHE A 180 13.89 13.72 0.43
N GLU A 181 13.91 14.87 -0.24
CA GLU A 181 14.43 15.00 -1.60
C GLU A 181 15.93 14.74 -1.63
N GLY A 182 16.37 13.78 -2.46
CA GLY A 182 17.79 13.43 -2.60
C GLY A 182 18.40 12.73 -1.38
N ALA A 183 17.60 12.32 -0.39
CA ALA A 183 18.09 11.59 0.76
C ALA A 183 18.58 10.19 0.37
N SER A 184 19.82 9.86 0.74
CA SER A 184 20.42 8.53 0.47
C SER A 184 19.74 7.38 1.23
N GLN A 185 19.08 7.70 2.35
CA GLN A 185 18.30 6.77 3.14
C GLN A 185 16.98 7.43 3.54
N THR A 186 15.90 6.67 3.43
CA THR A 186 14.55 7.09 3.82
C THR A 186 14.24 6.69 5.27
N PRO A 187 13.28 7.35 5.92
CA PRO A 187 12.78 6.90 7.22
C PRO A 187 12.15 5.50 7.10
N ARG A 188 12.13 4.76 8.21
CA ARG A 188 11.47 3.45 8.30
C ARG A 188 10.58 3.40 9.51
N ALA A 189 9.44 2.73 9.38
CA ALA A 189 8.48 2.54 10.46
C ALA A 189 8.18 1.05 10.66
N TRP A 190 8.07 0.66 11.93
CA TRP A 190 7.54 -0.63 12.34
C TRP A 190 6.45 -0.41 13.38
N PHE A 191 5.52 -1.37 13.47
CA PHE A 191 4.33 -1.23 14.29
C PHE A 191 4.19 -2.41 15.23
N SER A 192 3.82 -2.17 16.48
CA SER A 192 3.55 -3.25 17.44
C SER A 192 2.29 -2.98 18.24
N LEU A 193 1.44 -4.03 18.35
CA LEU A 193 0.32 -4.05 19.29
C LEU A 193 0.78 -4.44 20.70
N THR A 194 1.89 -5.18 20.78
CA THR A 194 2.51 -5.62 22.02
C THR A 194 3.69 -4.74 22.39
N ASP A 195 4.32 -5.11 23.50
CA ASP A 195 5.35 -4.29 24.10
C ASP A 195 6.57 -4.02 23.19
N LEU A 196 6.88 -5.03 22.38
CA LEU A 196 8.02 -5.07 21.48
C LEU A 196 7.54 -5.37 20.05
N PRO A 197 8.33 -4.99 19.03
CA PRO A 197 8.07 -5.36 17.65
C PRO A 197 8.18 -6.88 17.44
N GLY A 198 7.62 -7.36 16.32
CA GLY A 198 7.72 -8.77 15.95
C GLY A 198 9.17 -9.20 15.74
N LYS A 199 9.45 -10.51 15.79
CA LYS A 199 10.82 -11.04 15.68
C LYS A 199 11.56 -10.54 14.43
N LYS A 200 10.90 -10.57 13.27
CA LYS A 200 11.47 -10.09 12.00
C LYS A 200 11.83 -8.59 12.08
N ASP A 201 10.90 -7.78 12.57
CA ASP A 201 11.08 -6.34 12.69
C ASP A 201 12.20 -6.00 13.70
N ALA A 202 12.29 -6.74 14.80
CA ALA A 202 13.38 -6.62 15.77
C ALA A 202 14.75 -6.99 15.17
N GLU A 203 14.81 -8.02 14.31
CA GLU A 203 16.03 -8.39 13.57
C GLU A 203 16.43 -7.28 12.58
N GLU A 204 15.46 -6.68 11.88
CA GLU A 204 15.71 -5.53 11.00
C GLU A 204 16.23 -4.32 11.78
N MET A 205 15.66 -4.00 12.94
CA MET A 205 16.17 -2.95 13.83
C MET A 205 17.57 -3.28 14.38
N GLY A 206 17.84 -4.56 14.67
CA GLY A 206 19.16 -5.06 15.04
C GLY A 206 20.22 -4.77 13.97
N SER A 207 19.87 -4.92 12.69
CA SER A 207 20.75 -4.56 11.56
C SER A 207 21.08 -3.05 11.53
N LEU A 208 20.20 -2.23 12.10
CA LEU A 208 20.39 -0.79 12.30
C LEU A 208 21.06 -0.45 13.63
N THR A 209 21.67 -1.43 14.30
CA THR A 209 22.44 -1.26 15.55
C THR A 209 21.60 -0.92 16.78
N PHE A 210 20.31 -1.30 16.78
CA PHE A 210 19.44 -1.25 17.95
C PHE A 210 19.20 -2.67 18.49
N SER A 211 19.77 -2.98 19.65
CA SER A 211 19.65 -4.31 20.27
C SER A 211 18.28 -4.55 20.87
N LEU A 212 17.93 -5.82 21.16
CA LEU A 212 16.68 -6.13 21.86
C LEU A 212 16.62 -5.45 23.24
N ASP A 213 17.76 -5.38 23.95
CA ASP A 213 17.88 -4.70 25.23
C ASP A 213 17.60 -3.19 25.11
N ASP A 214 18.02 -2.57 24.00
CA ASP A 214 17.69 -1.17 23.70
C ASP A 214 16.19 -0.96 23.57
N LEU A 215 15.50 -1.84 22.83
CA LEU A 215 14.05 -1.78 22.63
C LEU A 215 13.30 -1.96 23.96
N GLN A 216 13.73 -2.91 24.79
CA GLN A 216 13.18 -3.12 26.13
C GLN A 216 13.38 -1.90 27.02
N ARG A 217 14.59 -1.31 27.00
CA ARG A 217 14.90 -0.09 27.75
C ARG A 217 14.05 1.09 27.30
N MET A 218 13.88 1.31 26.00
CA MET A 218 12.99 2.35 25.47
C MET A 218 11.56 2.13 25.97
N ASN A 219 11.08 0.88 25.90
CA ASN A 219 9.73 0.56 26.35
C ASN A 219 9.52 0.80 27.86
N SER A 220 10.52 0.51 28.68
CA SER A 220 10.43 0.71 30.14
C SER A 220 10.27 2.16 30.59
N GLN A 221 10.52 3.14 29.70
CA GLN A 221 10.34 4.55 30.03
C GLN A 221 8.85 4.91 30.10
N SER A 222 8.48 5.71 31.09
CA SER A 222 7.08 6.13 31.33
C SER A 222 6.63 7.29 30.43
N SER A 223 7.56 8.06 29.88
CA SER A 223 7.25 9.17 28.97
C SER A 223 7.30 8.72 27.51
N ARG A 224 6.44 9.34 26.68
CA ARG A 224 6.37 9.13 25.24
C ARG A 224 6.28 10.48 24.51
N PRO A 225 6.95 10.65 23.36
CA PRO A 225 7.81 9.69 22.69
C PRO A 225 9.19 9.53 23.35
N VAL A 226 9.84 8.38 23.13
CA VAL A 226 11.22 8.10 23.55
C VAL A 226 12.12 8.13 22.33
N VAL A 227 13.34 8.66 22.49
CA VAL A 227 14.33 8.70 21.41
C VAL A 227 15.61 8.04 21.87
N LEU A 228 16.16 7.18 21.02
CA LEU A 228 17.44 6.54 21.21
C LEU A 228 18.35 6.79 20.02
N TYR A 229 19.57 7.23 20.30
CA TYR A 229 20.60 7.44 19.29
C TYR A 229 21.48 6.21 19.13
N SER A 230 21.89 5.93 17.88
CA SER A 230 22.94 5.00 17.52
C SER A 230 23.80 5.58 16.39
N LYS A 231 24.88 4.89 16.03
CA LYS A 231 25.75 5.30 14.91
C LYS A 231 25.04 5.30 13.55
N SER A 232 23.94 4.57 13.40
CA SER A 232 23.16 4.51 12.15
C SER A 232 22.12 5.65 12.07
N GLY A 233 21.66 6.18 13.20
CA GLY A 233 20.58 7.16 13.25
C GLY A 233 19.85 7.18 14.58
N TYR A 234 18.59 7.61 14.53
CA TYR A 234 17.74 7.77 15.70
C TYR A 234 16.55 6.84 15.59
N LEU A 235 16.29 6.08 16.65
CA LEU A 235 15.07 5.30 16.81
C LEU A 235 14.13 6.03 17.77
N ILE A 236 12.88 6.22 17.34
CA ILE A 236 11.84 6.89 18.10
C ILE A 236 10.75 5.88 18.41
N LEU A 237 10.35 5.78 19.67
CA LEU A 237 9.18 5.03 20.10
C LEU A 237 8.07 6.04 20.43
N SER A 238 6.98 5.99 19.69
CA SER A 238 5.79 6.80 19.94
C SER A 238 4.55 5.92 20.09
N ASP A 239 3.64 6.38 20.94
CA ASP A 239 2.33 5.80 21.12
C ASP A 239 1.34 6.56 20.23
N VAL A 240 0.52 5.83 19.47
CA VAL A 240 -0.50 6.39 18.57
C VAL A 240 -1.81 5.65 18.80
N GLY A 241 -2.91 6.40 18.93
CA GLY A 241 -4.24 5.87 19.26
C GLY A 241 -5.14 6.90 19.93
N MET A 242 -6.45 6.62 19.94
CA MET A 242 -7.46 7.47 20.59
C MET A 242 -7.34 7.42 22.12
N GLU A 243 -7.77 8.49 22.79
CA GLU A 243 -7.79 8.63 24.25
C GLU A 243 -8.45 7.42 24.93
N GLY A 244 -7.64 6.57 25.54
CA GLY A 244 -8.09 5.41 26.31
C GLY A 244 -6.98 4.35 26.47
N PRO A 245 -7.05 3.52 27.52
CA PRO A 245 -6.04 2.49 27.80
C PRO A 245 -6.06 1.30 26.82
N GLU A 246 -7.07 1.20 25.95
CA GLU A 246 -7.37 -0.01 25.16
C GLU A 246 -7.03 0.08 23.67
N SER A 247 -6.45 1.18 23.18
CA SER A 247 -6.25 1.37 21.73
C SER A 247 -4.95 2.09 21.36
N VAL A 248 -3.90 1.90 22.16
CA VAL A 248 -2.57 2.43 21.85
C VAL A 248 -1.78 1.37 21.09
N PHE A 249 -1.48 1.62 19.82
CA PHE A 249 -0.46 0.86 19.10
C PHE A 249 0.82 1.67 19.01
N ARG A 250 1.95 0.97 18.95
CA ARG A 250 3.27 1.59 19.03
C ARG A 250 3.87 1.74 17.66
N VAL A 251 4.45 2.90 17.44
CA VAL A 251 5.20 3.25 16.24
C VAL A 251 6.66 3.34 16.62
N TRP A 252 7.45 2.49 15.99
CA TRP A 252 8.91 2.51 16.03
C TRP A 252 9.37 3.19 14.75
N MET A 253 9.90 4.41 14.84
CA MET A 253 10.32 5.21 13.68
C MET A 253 11.83 5.39 13.70
N PHE A 254 12.51 4.90 12.66
CA PHE A 254 13.92 5.16 12.44
C PHE A 254 14.11 6.35 11.50
N LEU A 255 14.95 7.29 11.90
CA LEU A 255 15.46 8.36 11.06
C LEU A 255 16.99 8.28 10.92
N PRO A 256 17.52 8.23 9.69
CA PRO A 256 18.92 8.51 9.40
C PRO A 256 19.38 9.86 9.98
N ILE A 257 20.65 9.94 10.37
CA ILE A 257 21.26 11.16 10.96
C ILE A 257 21.01 12.43 10.12
N PRO A 258 21.15 12.42 8.78
CA PRO A 258 20.90 13.62 7.97
C PRO A 258 19.47 14.14 8.09
N LEU A 259 18.49 13.23 8.06
CA LEU A 259 17.07 13.58 8.17
C LEU A 259 16.74 14.10 9.57
N TRP A 260 17.28 13.45 10.61
CA TRP A 260 17.14 13.93 11.99
C TRP A 260 17.69 15.35 12.15
N ASN A 261 18.90 15.62 11.64
CA ASN A 261 19.52 16.94 11.77
C ASN A 261 18.72 18.03 11.03
N GLU A 262 18.23 17.74 9.83
CA GLU A 262 17.40 18.68 9.07
C GLU A 262 16.09 18.98 9.81
N MET A 263 15.39 17.96 10.30
CA MET A 263 14.09 18.15 10.95
C MET A 263 14.20 18.72 12.37
N ARG A 264 15.05 18.12 13.21
CA ARG A 264 15.15 18.44 14.63
C ARG A 264 16.05 19.63 14.87
N GLU A 265 17.24 19.64 14.27
CA GLU A 265 18.25 20.65 14.59
C GLU A 265 18.07 21.92 13.77
N ARG A 266 17.74 21.83 12.47
CA ARG A 266 17.54 23.01 11.62
C ARG A 266 16.11 23.54 11.70
N ARG A 267 15.10 22.70 11.45
CA ARG A 267 13.68 23.12 11.42
C ARG A 267 13.01 23.19 12.79
N LYS A 268 13.67 22.69 13.84
CA LYS A 268 13.18 22.69 15.23
C LYS A 268 11.82 22.01 15.42
N LEU A 269 11.50 21.04 14.56
CA LEU A 269 10.27 20.26 14.69
C LEU A 269 10.25 19.48 16.03
N SER A 270 9.07 19.35 16.62
CA SER A 270 8.87 18.47 17.77
C SER A 270 8.99 17.00 17.36
N ILE A 271 9.28 16.12 18.32
CA ILE A 271 9.40 14.68 18.02
C ILE A 271 8.10 14.10 17.43
N ARG A 272 6.94 14.58 17.89
CA ARG A 272 5.64 14.17 17.33
C ARG A 272 5.48 14.63 15.89
N GLU A 273 5.85 15.86 15.56
CA GLU A 273 5.82 16.35 14.17
C GLU A 273 6.78 15.57 13.27
N ILE A 274 7.97 15.21 13.76
CA ILE A 274 8.93 14.37 13.04
C ILE A 274 8.32 13.00 12.71
N VAL A 275 7.69 12.34 13.69
CA VAL A 275 7.02 11.05 13.48
C VAL A 275 5.87 11.19 12.48
N MET A 276 5.01 12.19 12.65
CA MET A 276 3.87 12.44 11.75
C MET A 276 4.30 12.75 10.32
N ALA A 277 5.31 13.59 10.13
CA ALA A 277 5.84 13.95 8.82
C ALA A 277 6.55 12.77 8.15
N SER A 278 7.38 12.03 8.89
CA SER A 278 8.10 10.87 8.34
C SER A 278 7.13 9.75 7.96
N TRP A 279 6.09 9.53 8.76
CA TRP A 279 5.06 8.57 8.42
C TRP A 279 4.20 9.07 7.25
N GLY A 280 3.84 10.35 7.19
CA GLY A 280 3.15 10.92 6.02
C GLY A 280 3.93 10.73 4.71
N PHE A 281 5.26 10.85 4.74
CA PHE A 281 6.12 10.54 3.60
C PHE A 281 6.09 9.04 3.24
N ILE A 282 6.16 8.14 4.22
CA ILE A 282 6.04 6.68 4.00
C ILE A 282 4.68 6.32 3.39
N ASP A 283 3.60 6.93 3.89
CA ASP A 283 2.25 6.78 3.33
C ASP A 283 2.22 7.24 1.86
N GLY A 284 2.90 8.35 1.53
CA GLY A 284 3.15 8.81 0.16
C GLY A 284 3.83 7.77 -0.73
N GLN A 285 4.94 7.19 -0.25
CA GLN A 285 5.71 6.20 -1.00
C GLN A 285 4.95 4.89 -1.21
N GLU A 286 4.17 4.46 -0.24
CA GLU A 286 3.31 3.28 -0.39
C GLU A 286 2.17 3.57 -1.36
N ALA A 287 1.55 4.75 -1.26
CA ALA A 287 0.42 5.10 -2.10
C ALA A 287 0.78 5.22 -3.59
N GLU A 288 1.93 5.79 -3.92
CA GLU A 288 2.43 5.85 -5.30
C GLU A 288 2.69 4.44 -5.84
N ARG A 289 3.41 3.59 -5.08
CA ARG A 289 3.64 2.19 -5.46
C ARG A 289 2.37 1.38 -5.61
N GLU A 290 1.37 1.61 -4.75
CA GLU A 290 0.09 0.94 -4.84
C GLU A 290 -0.70 1.40 -6.06
N GLN A 291 -0.69 2.70 -6.37
CA GLN A 291 -1.39 3.25 -7.53
C GLN A 291 -0.82 2.76 -8.86
N ASP A 292 0.50 2.57 -8.98
CA ASP A 292 1.15 2.06 -10.19
C ASP A 292 0.62 0.67 -10.62
N ARG A 293 -0.03 -0.05 -9.71
CA ARG A 293 -0.64 -1.36 -9.97
C ARG A 293 -2.00 -1.28 -10.66
N TYR A 294 -2.63 -0.10 -10.67
CA TYR A 294 -3.94 0.12 -11.26
C TYR A 294 -3.83 0.67 -12.68
N ALA A 295 -4.87 0.47 -13.49
CA ALA A 295 -4.91 1.08 -14.82
C ALA A 295 -5.14 2.60 -14.71
N ALA A 296 -4.29 3.40 -15.36
CA ALA A 296 -4.45 4.85 -15.43
C ALA A 296 -5.81 5.30 -16.03
N SER A 297 -6.43 4.46 -16.87
CA SER A 297 -7.78 4.68 -17.40
C SER A 297 -8.37 3.34 -17.92
N ALA A 298 -9.07 2.61 -17.06
CA ALA A 298 -9.97 1.52 -17.46
C ALA A 298 -11.07 1.47 -16.40
N ILE A 299 -12.31 1.87 -16.67
CA ILE A 299 -13.26 1.21 -17.56
C ILE A 299 -14.11 2.29 -18.25
N ARG A 300 -13.99 2.45 -19.57
CA ARG A 300 -15.14 2.92 -20.36
C ARG A 300 -16.15 1.78 -20.34
N GLU A 301 -17.27 1.97 -19.66
CA GLU A 301 -18.43 1.11 -19.91
C GLU A 301 -18.72 1.16 -21.42
N PRO A 302 -18.99 0.02 -22.08
CA PRO A 302 -19.61 0.09 -23.40
C PRO A 302 -20.96 0.79 -23.18
N ARG A 303 -21.10 2.00 -23.74
CA ARG A 303 -22.42 2.62 -23.91
C ARG A 303 -23.29 1.59 -24.60
N THR A 304 -24.22 1.01 -23.86
CA THR A 304 -25.33 0.25 -24.44
C THR A 304 -26.08 1.21 -25.35
N ALA A 305 -26.02 0.94 -26.65
CA ALA A 305 -26.88 1.55 -27.65
C ALA A 305 -28.31 1.03 -27.51
#